data_AF-A0A973P4H5-F1
#
_entry.id   AF-A0A973P4H5-F1
#
_cell.length_a   1.000
_cell.length_b   1.000
_cell.length_c   1.000
_cell.angle_alpha   90.00
_cell.angle_beta   90.00
_cell.angle_gamma   90.00
#
_symmetry.space_group_name_H-M   'P 1'
#
loop_
_entity.id
_entity.type
_entity.pdbx_description
1 polymer ?
#
loop_
_entity_poly.entity_id
_entity_poly.type
_entity_poly.pdbx_seq_one_letter_code
_entity_poly.pdbx_strand_id
1 'polypeptide(L)' 'MRNGHNYFRFRRSWRSVVAAAVAVAAAPLIALGTAHPAQALGNNLALTPQMGFNDWNAYGCNVSES' A
#
# COMPACT_ATOMS: atom_id res chain seq x y z
N MET A 1 14.50 49.45 6.05
CA MET A 1 13.46 48.60 5.42
C MET A 1 13.93 47.14 5.50
N ARG A 2 13.25 46.31 6.30
CA ARG A 2 13.62 44.93 6.69
C ARG A 2 12.78 43.91 5.90
N ASN A 3 13.14 43.58 4.65
CA ASN A 3 12.30 42.70 3.81
C ASN A 3 12.97 41.38 3.32
N GLY A 4 14.20 41.05 3.75
CA GLY A 4 14.94 39.85 3.27
C GLY A 4 14.73 38.54 4.06
N HIS A 5 14.31 38.61 5.33
CA HIS A 5 14.26 37.43 6.21
C HIS A 5 13.02 36.53 5.97
N ASN A 6 11.94 37.10 5.42
CA ASN A 6 10.67 36.40 5.23
C ASN A 6 10.73 35.39 4.07
N TYR A 7 11.45 35.73 2.99
CA TYR A 7 11.60 34.87 1.82
C TYR A 7 12.40 33.59 2.12
N PHE A 8 13.43 33.69 2.97
CA PHE A 8 14.25 32.53 3.36
C PHE A 8 13.49 31.56 4.26
N ARG A 9 12.67 32.06 5.19
CA ARG A 9 11.81 31.25 6.06
C ARG A 9 10.70 30.55 5.27
N PHE A 10 10.10 31.23 4.29
CA PHE A 10 9.03 30.68 3.44
C PHE A 10 9.54 29.53 2.55
N ARG A 11 10.70 29.71 1.91
CA ARG A 11 11.34 28.65 1.08
C ARG A 11 11.75 27.43 1.89
N ARG A 12 12.14 27.62 3.16
CA ARG A 12 12.51 26.53 4.07
C ARG A 12 11.29 25.75 4.57
N SER A 13 10.19 26.43 4.86
CA SER A 13 8.94 25.80 5.30
C SER A 13 8.26 25.03 4.17
N TRP A 14 8.27 25.53 2.94
CA TRP A 14 7.75 24.81 1.77
C TRP A 14 8.49 23.49 1.50
N ARG A 15 9.83 23.52 1.60
CA ARG A 15 10.67 22.32 1.47
C ARG A 15 10.33 21.26 2.51
N SER A 16 10.09 21.67 3.76
CA SER A 16 9.69 20.76 4.84
C SER A 16 8.32 20.13 4.58
N VAL A 17 7.35 20.91 4.09
CA VAL A 17 6.01 20.40 3.76
C VAL A 17 6.06 19.39 2.62
N VAL A 18 6.79 19.69 1.54
CA VAL A 18 6.95 18.75 0.42
C VAL A 18 7.67 17.47 0.87
N ALA A 19 8.74 17.57 1.65
CA ALA A 19 9.45 16.40 2.16
C ALA A 19 8.55 15.52 3.05
N ALA A 20 7.73 16.14 3.91
CA ALA A 20 6.78 15.41 4.75
C ALA A 20 5.70 14.70 3.92
N ALA A 21 5.15 15.36 2.89
CA ALA A 21 4.16 14.77 1.99
C ALA A 21 4.75 13.57 1.22
N VAL A 22 5.98 13.69 0.72
CA VAL A 22 6.69 12.59 0.05
C VAL A 22 6.93 11.43 1.00
N ALA A 23 7.34 11.70 2.24
CA ALA A 23 7.56 10.65 3.24
C ALA A 23 6.28 9.87 3.57
N VAL A 24 5.14 10.58 3.72
CA VAL A 24 3.83 9.95 3.97
C VAL A 24 3.38 9.12 2.76
N ALA A 25 3.53 9.64 1.54
CA ALA A 25 3.17 8.93 0.33
C ALA A 25 4.05 7.70 0.07
N ALA A 26 5.33 7.75 0.47
CA ALA A 26 6.28 6.65 0.29
C ALA A 26 6.13 5.53 1.33
N ALA A 27 5.52 5.79 2.48
CA ALA A 27 5.34 4.80 3.56
C ALA A 27 4.74 3.45 3.10
N PRO A 28 3.62 3.39 2.34
CA PRO A 28 3.09 2.12 1.87
C PRO A 28 4.00 1.38 0.88
N LEU A 29 4.78 2.10 0.06
CA LEU A 29 5.74 1.49 -0.86
C LEU A 29 6.90 0.84 -0.11
N ILE A 30 7.37 1.47 0.97
CA ILE A 30 8.40 0.91 1.86
C ILE A 30 7.88 -0.36 2.54
N ALA A 31 6.63 -0.34 3.01
CA ALA A 31 5.99 -1.50 3.65
C ALA A 31 5.89 -2.72 2.72
N LEU A 32 5.63 -2.50 1.42
CA LEU A 32 5.61 -3.59 0.43
C LEU A 32 7.00 -4.19 0.18
N GLY A 33 8.05 -3.39 0.21
CA GLY A 33 9.43 -3.87 0.06
C GLY A 33 9.94 -4.69 1.25
N THR A 34 9.33 -4.54 2.43
CA THR A 34 9.65 -5.28 3.65
C THR A 34 8.67 -6.40 3.96
N ALA A 35 7.77 -6.75 3.03
CA ALA A 35 6.84 -7.84 3.23
C ALA A 35 7.62 -9.17 3.35
N HIS A 36 7.51 -9.82 4.49
CA HIS A 36 8.06 -11.16 4.65
C HIS A 36 7.36 -12.13 3.68
N PRO A 37 8.09 -13.12 3.12
CA PRO A 37 7.45 -14.14 2.32
C PRO A 37 6.40 -14.88 3.15
N ALA A 38 5.22 -15.10 2.57
CA ALA A 38 4.17 -15.86 3.23
C ALA A 38 4.68 -17.29 3.50
N GLN A 39 4.61 -17.73 4.76
CA GLN A 39 4.92 -19.10 5.13
C GLN A 39 3.83 -20.02 4.59
N ALA A 40 4.19 -20.96 3.72
CA ALA A 40 3.27 -21.98 3.27
C ALA A 40 3.00 -22.98 4.40
N LEU A 41 1.75 -23.45 4.50
CA LEU A 41 1.39 -24.52 5.43
C LEU A 41 2.02 -25.83 4.94
N GLY A 42 2.84 -26.49 5.78
CA GLY A 42 3.58 -27.71 5.42
C GLY A 42 2.73 -28.99 5.39
N ASN A 43 1.51 -28.94 4.85
CA ASN A 43 0.57 -30.06 4.82
C ASN A 43 0.53 -30.83 3.48
N ASN A 44 1.52 -30.60 2.60
CA ASN A 44 1.62 -31.20 1.26
C ASN A 44 0.47 -30.86 0.29
N LEU A 45 -0.36 -29.86 0.60
CA LEU A 45 -1.35 -29.31 -0.34
C LEU A 45 -0.77 -28.15 -1.16
N ALA A 46 -1.46 -27.77 -2.23
CA ALA A 46 -1.13 -26.61 -3.08
C ALA A 46 0.33 -26.61 -3.60
N LEU A 47 0.88 -27.80 -3.91
CA LEU A 47 2.20 -27.95 -4.55
C LEU A 47 2.21 -27.36 -5.97
N THR A 48 1.05 -27.32 -6.61
CA THR A 48 0.76 -26.51 -7.80
C THR A 48 -0.30 -25.47 -7.44
N PRO A 49 -0.43 -24.38 -8.23
CA PRO A 49 -1.55 -23.46 -8.06
C PRO A 49 -2.90 -24.20 -8.04
N GLN A 50 -3.79 -23.80 -7.13
CA GLN A 50 -5.14 -24.38 -7.02
C GLN A 50 -5.99 -24.01 -8.24
N MET A 51 -6.68 -25.00 -8.79
CA MET A 51 -7.60 -24.84 -9.92
C MET A 51 -9.03 -25.08 -9.42
N GLY A 52 -10.01 -24.33 -9.94
CA GLY A 52 -11.41 -24.47 -9.51
C GLY A 52 -12.32 -23.38 -10.08
N PHE A 53 -13.51 -23.27 -9.49
CA PHE A 53 -14.52 -22.25 -9.82
C PHE A 53 -14.89 -21.44 -8.56
N ASN A 54 -15.28 -20.19 -8.76
CA ASN A 54 -15.87 -19.33 -7.74
C ASN A 54 -17.08 -18.61 -8.34
N ASP A 55 -18.18 -18.70 -7.62
CA ASP A 55 -19.51 -18.22 -7.98
C ASP A 55 -19.62 -16.68 -8.00
N TRP A 56 -18.64 -15.95 -7.43
CA TRP A 56 -18.71 -14.50 -7.22
C TRP A 56 -19.06 -13.69 -8.47
N ASN A 57 -18.43 -14.01 -9.61
CA ASN A 57 -18.66 -13.26 -10.85
C ASN A 57 -20.09 -13.41 -11.39
N ALA A 58 -20.81 -14.45 -10.98
CA ALA A 58 -22.18 -14.71 -11.41
C ALA A 58 -23.22 -14.34 -10.33
N TYR A 59 -22.95 -14.67 -9.07
CA TYR A 59 -23.97 -14.67 -8.01
C TYR A 59 -23.71 -13.66 -6.87
N GLY A 60 -22.47 -13.19 -6.69
CA GLY A 60 -22.12 -12.35 -5.54
C GLY A 60 -22.53 -13.01 -4.21
N CYS A 61 -23.35 -12.31 -3.41
CA CYS A 61 -23.84 -12.83 -2.13
C CYS A 61 -25.05 -13.79 -2.26
N ASN A 62 -25.66 -13.92 -3.43
CA ASN A 62 -26.90 -14.68 -3.63
C ASN A 62 -26.61 -16.16 -3.95
N VAL A 63 -25.88 -16.82 -3.07
CA VAL A 63 -25.52 -18.25 -3.19
C VAL A 63 -26.53 -19.10 -2.41
N SER A 64 -27.02 -20.18 -3.03
CA SER A 64 -27.85 -21.21 -2.39
C SER A 64 -27.48 -22.58 -2.95
N GLU A 65 -27.74 -23.66 -2.21
CA GLU A 65 -27.43 -25.03 -2.66
C GLU A 65 -28.33 -25.55 -3.80
N SER A 66 -29.44 -24.86 -4.08
CA SER A 66 -30.56 -25.28 -4.92
C SER A 66 -30.30 -25.23 -6.41
#